data_AF-A0A9P6H3S3-F1
#
_entry.id   AF-A0A9P6H3S3-F1
#
_cell.length_a   1.000
_cell.length_b   1.000
_cell.length_c   1.000
_cell.angle_alpha   90.00
_cell.angle_beta   90.00
_cell.angle_gamma   90.00
#
_symmetry.space_group_name_H-M   'P 1'
#
loop_
_entity.id
_entity.type
_entity.pdbx_description
1 polymer ?
#
loop_
_entity_poly.entity_id
_entity_poly.type
_entity_poly.pdbx_seq_one_letter_code
_entity_poly.pdbx_strand_id
1 'polypeptide(L)'
;MYYDEIALMMIYSGNMAGTDPNAFEYLEKVVRSHSRRILVQSKRISTHCGNTSVGVQDIFFVLRKDKQLIAKLKEALRIKNLKNNIDDELDNLCMFEDNNDENISNIDRPVNEKLMILDSITRDMNTEEYVEYSKSRETSFTNKKVSKFKELIGVQNLSNDATEILGIISRDLIFEIVQWSIKVRNEKYKGKKDKPPFKLDFNRSPLSLNEIEEGVRRVYFNLPYRI
;
A
#
# COMPACT_ATOMS: atom_id res chain seq x y z
N MET A 1 -10.21 11.50 10.74
CA MET A 1 -9.55 11.87 9.49
C MET A 1 -8.04 11.64 9.56
N TYR A 2 -7.45 11.13 8.49
CA TYR A 2 -6.04 10.75 8.27
C TYR A 2 -5.38 11.65 7.22
N TYR A 3 -5.59 12.97 7.31
CA TYR A 3 -5.16 13.93 6.29
C TYR A 3 -3.64 13.88 6.07
N ASP A 4 -2.86 14.03 7.15
CA ASP A 4 -1.39 14.09 7.08
C ASP A 4 -0.81 12.78 6.57
N GLU A 5 -1.34 11.64 7.03
CA GLU A 5 -0.85 10.34 6.60
C GLU A 5 -1.15 10.07 5.12
N ILE A 6 -2.35 10.41 4.66
CA ILE A 6 -2.72 10.23 3.24
C ILE A 6 -1.86 11.15 2.37
N ALA A 7 -1.65 12.42 2.79
CA ALA A 7 -0.79 13.35 2.06
C ALA A 7 0.64 12.81 1.90
N LEU A 8 1.25 12.32 2.99
CA LEU A 8 2.58 11.71 2.95
C LEU A 8 2.61 10.43 2.08
N MET A 9 1.58 9.59 2.12
CA MET A 9 1.49 8.42 1.24
C MET A 9 1.35 8.81 -0.24
N MET A 10 0.64 9.90 -0.54
CA MET A 10 0.53 10.42 -1.91
C MET A 10 1.88 10.96 -2.41
N ILE A 11 2.62 11.67 -1.56
CA ILE A 11 3.99 12.15 -1.85
C ILE A 11 4.93 10.97 -2.11
N TYR A 12 4.88 9.93 -1.25
CA TYR A 12 5.63 8.69 -1.46
C TYR A 12 5.32 8.02 -2.80
N SER A 13 4.10 8.23 -3.32
CA SER A 13 3.64 7.71 -4.60
C SER A 13 3.97 8.63 -5.79
N GLY A 14 4.75 9.70 -5.58
CA GLY A 14 5.15 10.63 -6.63
C GLY A 14 4.17 11.77 -6.92
N ASN A 15 3.11 11.91 -6.13
CA ASN A 15 2.29 13.13 -6.14
C ASN A 15 2.89 14.18 -5.18
N MET A 16 3.88 14.92 -5.68
CA MET A 16 4.58 15.96 -4.91
C MET A 16 3.81 17.30 -4.84
N ALA A 17 2.76 17.47 -5.65
CA ALA A 17 1.88 18.62 -5.57
C ALA A 17 0.87 18.45 -4.41
N GLY A 18 0.33 19.57 -3.91
CA GLY A 18 -0.85 19.52 -3.04
C GLY A 18 -1.97 18.70 -3.69
N THR A 19 -2.92 18.17 -2.91
CA THR A 19 -4.11 17.48 -3.45
C THR A 19 -5.36 18.24 -3.01
N ASP A 20 -6.42 18.17 -3.80
CA ASP A 20 -7.75 18.66 -3.41
C ASP A 20 -8.15 18.09 -2.03
N PRO A 21 -8.54 18.93 -1.05
CA PRO A 21 -9.04 18.47 0.25
C PRO A 21 -10.12 17.38 0.16
N ASN A 22 -11.02 17.47 -0.83
CA ASN A 22 -12.09 16.49 -1.04
C ASN A 22 -11.56 15.10 -1.39
N ALA A 23 -10.39 15.04 -2.05
CA ALA A 23 -9.79 13.78 -2.42
C ALA A 23 -9.21 13.04 -1.20
N PHE A 24 -8.74 13.73 -0.17
CA PHE A 24 -8.31 13.05 1.06
C PHE A 24 -9.47 12.36 1.77
N GLU A 25 -10.62 13.04 1.87
CA GLU A 25 -11.83 12.43 2.44
C GLU A 25 -12.30 11.23 1.61
N TYR A 26 -12.26 11.35 0.28
CA TYR A 26 -12.60 10.26 -0.62
C TYR A 26 -11.65 9.05 -0.46
N LEU A 27 -10.33 9.29 -0.45
CA LEU A 27 -9.32 8.24 -0.26
C LEU A 27 -9.46 7.53 1.11
N GLU A 28 -9.76 8.27 2.18
CA GLU A 28 -10.04 7.68 3.49
C GLU A 28 -11.28 6.77 3.44
N LYS A 29 -12.36 7.20 2.77
CA LYS A 29 -13.56 6.36 2.55
C LYS A 29 -13.24 5.11 1.74
N VAL A 30 -12.41 5.21 0.69
CA VAL A 30 -11.99 4.08 -0.14
C VAL A 30 -11.19 3.07 0.68
N VAL A 31 -10.20 3.53 1.46
CA VAL A 31 -9.41 2.67 2.36
C VAL A 31 -10.30 1.97 3.37
N ARG A 32 -11.18 2.73 4.05
CA ARG A 32 -12.15 2.18 5.01
C ARG A 32 -13.01 1.08 4.38
N SER A 33 -13.57 1.33 3.20
CA SER A 33 -14.41 0.38 2.48
C SER A 33 -13.63 -0.88 2.09
N HIS A 34 -12.42 -0.72 1.55
CA HIS A 34 -11.54 -1.82 1.15
C HIS A 34 -11.19 -2.73 2.32
N SER A 35 -10.70 -2.15 3.42
CA SER A 35 -10.35 -2.90 4.63
C SER A 35 -11.54 -3.65 5.21
N ARG A 36 -12.74 -3.04 5.22
CA ARG A 36 -13.97 -3.71 5.69
C ARG A 36 -14.36 -4.87 4.80
N ARG A 37 -14.29 -4.74 3.47
CA ARG A 37 -14.61 -5.83 2.55
C ARG A 37 -13.67 -7.03 2.75
N ILE A 38 -12.36 -6.78 2.89
CA ILE A 38 -11.38 -7.83 3.23
C ILE A 38 -11.79 -8.52 4.53
N LEU A 39 -12.05 -7.76 5.60
CA LEU A 39 -12.43 -8.31 6.90
C LEU A 39 -13.74 -9.11 6.88
N VAL A 40 -14.74 -8.67 6.12
CA VAL A 40 -16.01 -9.41 5.98
C VAL A 40 -15.76 -10.78 5.34
N GLN A 41 -14.95 -10.85 4.28
CA GLN A 41 -14.61 -12.13 3.66
C GLN A 41 -13.74 -12.98 4.59
N SER A 42 -12.74 -12.40 5.26
CA SER A 42 -11.90 -13.11 6.22
C SER A 42 -12.71 -13.64 7.41
N LYS A 43 -13.73 -12.92 7.86
CA LYS A 43 -14.61 -13.38 8.95
C LYS A 43 -15.43 -14.60 8.55
N ARG A 44 -15.91 -14.66 7.30
CA ARG A 44 -16.60 -15.84 6.77
C ARG A 44 -15.69 -17.07 6.81
N ILE A 45 -14.44 -16.93 6.38
CA ILE A 45 -13.45 -18.02 6.41
C ILE A 45 -13.14 -18.45 7.85
N SER A 46 -12.82 -17.49 8.72
CA SER A 46 -12.57 -17.71 10.15
C SER A 46 -13.70 -18.51 10.82
N THR A 47 -14.96 -18.12 10.57
CA THR A 47 -16.13 -18.81 11.14
C THR A 47 -16.33 -20.21 10.56
N HIS A 48 -16.04 -20.42 9.27
CA HIS A 48 -16.03 -21.78 8.70
C HIS A 48 -14.97 -22.69 9.33
N CYS A 49 -13.84 -22.11 9.78
CA CYS A 49 -12.80 -22.83 10.51
C CYS A 49 -13.09 -22.99 12.01
N GLY A 50 -14.25 -22.54 12.51
CA GLY A 50 -14.61 -22.60 13.94
C GLY A 50 -14.00 -21.49 14.81
N ASN A 51 -13.32 -20.51 14.20
CA ASN A 51 -12.69 -19.42 14.93
C ASN A 51 -13.67 -18.27 15.20
N THR A 52 -13.58 -17.69 16.40
CA THR A 52 -14.40 -16.55 16.83
C THR A 52 -13.82 -15.21 16.41
N SER A 53 -12.53 -15.14 16.11
CA SER A 53 -11.80 -13.94 15.70
C SER A 53 -11.09 -14.13 14.37
N VAL A 54 -10.89 -13.02 13.64
CA VAL A 54 -10.18 -13.02 12.36
C VAL A 54 -8.67 -13.04 12.62
N GLY A 55 -7.99 -14.05 12.10
CA GLY A 55 -6.54 -14.18 12.11
C GLY A 55 -5.89 -13.64 10.83
N VAL A 56 -4.56 -13.51 10.87
CA VAL A 56 -3.74 -13.13 9.70
C VAL A 56 -3.90 -14.13 8.55
N GLN A 57 -4.00 -15.43 8.87
CA GLN A 57 -4.18 -16.49 7.89
C GLN A 57 -5.48 -16.33 7.09
N ASP A 58 -6.57 -15.88 7.74
CA ASP A 58 -7.85 -15.63 7.07
C ASP A 58 -7.74 -14.47 6.06
N ILE A 59 -6.94 -13.44 6.38
CA ILE A 59 -6.66 -12.32 5.48
C ILE A 59 -5.80 -12.80 4.30
N PHE A 60 -4.75 -13.58 4.57
CA PHE A 60 -3.90 -14.15 3.53
C PHE A 60 -4.70 -15.05 2.58
N PHE A 61 -5.67 -15.79 3.10
CA PHE A 61 -6.53 -16.62 2.28
C PHE A 61 -7.41 -15.80 1.32
N VAL A 62 -7.94 -14.65 1.76
CA VAL A 62 -8.69 -13.72 0.89
C VAL A 62 -7.80 -13.19 -0.24
N LEU A 63 -6.55 -12.86 0.08
CA LEU A 63 -5.59 -12.24 -0.85
C LEU A 63 -4.76 -13.24 -1.66
N ARG A 64 -4.98 -14.55 -1.50
CA ARG A 64 -4.11 -15.64 -1.99
C ARG A 64 -3.76 -15.65 -3.49
N LYS A 65 -4.55 -14.95 -4.29
CA LYS A 65 -4.34 -14.80 -5.74
C LYS A 65 -3.25 -13.78 -6.07
N ASP A 66 -3.02 -12.82 -5.17
CA ASP A 66 -1.97 -11.83 -5.27
C ASP A 66 -0.68 -12.36 -4.60
N LYS A 67 0.13 -13.09 -5.36
CA LYS A 67 1.34 -13.73 -4.82
C LYS A 67 2.35 -12.73 -4.29
N GLN A 68 2.46 -11.57 -4.94
CA GLN A 68 3.43 -10.54 -4.56
C GLN A 68 3.01 -9.81 -3.31
N LEU A 69 1.72 -9.44 -3.20
CA LEU A 69 1.19 -8.88 -1.97
C LEU A 69 1.39 -9.87 -0.83
N ILE A 70 1.10 -11.16 -1.02
CA ILE A 70 1.33 -12.19 0.01
C ILE A 70 2.81 -12.29 0.41
N ALA A 71 3.74 -12.34 -0.55
CA ALA A 71 5.17 -12.41 -0.26
C ALA A 71 5.64 -11.20 0.56
N LYS A 72 5.23 -10.00 0.15
CA LYS A 72 5.51 -8.76 0.86
C LYS A 72 4.94 -8.76 2.28
N LEU A 73 3.69 -9.19 2.45
CA LEU A 73 3.02 -9.22 3.75
C LEU A 73 3.67 -10.22 4.71
N LYS A 74 4.11 -11.38 4.21
CA LYS A 74 4.91 -12.34 4.99
C LYS A 74 6.23 -11.75 5.44
N GLU A 75 6.95 -11.09 4.52
CA GLU A 75 8.23 -10.48 4.82
C GLU A 75 8.11 -9.36 5.87
N ALA A 76 7.06 -8.55 5.79
CA ALA A 76 6.79 -7.51 6.79
C ALA A 76 6.60 -8.10 8.21
N LEU A 77 5.85 -9.21 8.34
CA LEU A 77 5.70 -9.89 9.63
C LEU A 77 7.00 -10.54 10.09
N ARG A 78 7.79 -11.12 9.18
CA ARG A 78 9.10 -11.69 9.51
C ARG A 78 10.03 -10.63 10.09
N ILE A 79 10.18 -9.48 9.41
CA ILE A 79 11.01 -8.36 9.87
C ILE A 79 10.51 -7.83 11.22
N LYS A 80 9.19 -7.72 11.40
CA LYS A 80 8.61 -7.29 12.68
C LYS A 80 8.95 -8.27 13.81
N ASN A 81 8.78 -9.57 13.57
CA ASN A 81 9.07 -10.61 14.56
C ASN A 81 10.56 -10.62 14.91
N LEU A 82 11.44 -10.49 13.91
CA LEU A 82 12.87 -10.36 14.13
C LEU A 82 13.18 -9.15 15.01
N LYS A 83 12.61 -7.97 14.72
CA LYS A 83 12.80 -6.75 15.52
C LYS A 83 12.37 -6.92 16.98
N ASN A 84 11.32 -7.69 17.23
CA ASN A 84 10.84 -7.98 18.58
C ASN A 84 11.70 -9.02 19.30
N ASN A 85 12.42 -9.85 18.55
CA ASN A 85 13.28 -10.93 19.04
C ASN A 85 14.78 -10.59 18.94
N ILE A 86 15.15 -9.32 18.76
CA ILE A 86 16.56 -8.86 18.73
C ILE A 86 17.28 -9.15 20.06
N ASP A 87 16.55 -9.45 21.14
CA ASP A 87 17.15 -9.94 22.38
C ASP A 87 17.61 -11.41 22.32
N ASP A 88 17.22 -12.23 21.33
CA ASP A 88 17.52 -13.68 21.34
C ASP A 88 18.26 -14.28 20.13
N GLU A 89 18.18 -13.77 18.88
CA GLU A 89 18.79 -14.51 17.75
C GLU A 89 19.29 -13.62 16.59
N LEU A 90 20.52 -13.10 16.70
CA LEU A 90 21.29 -12.59 15.56
C LEU A 90 21.82 -13.72 14.64
N ASP A 91 21.73 -14.99 15.05
CA ASP A 91 22.33 -16.14 14.32
C ASP A 91 21.45 -16.75 13.22
N ASN A 92 20.14 -16.43 13.15
CA ASN A 92 19.21 -17.08 12.20
C ASN A 92 18.94 -16.30 10.89
N LEU A 93 19.68 -15.23 10.63
CA LEU A 93 19.41 -14.31 9.51
C LEU A 93 19.78 -14.84 8.11
N CYS A 94 20.40 -16.01 7.98
CA CYS A 94 20.93 -16.51 6.70
C CYS A 94 20.42 -17.88 6.21
N MET A 95 19.40 -18.52 6.81
CA MET A 95 19.11 -19.95 6.52
C MET A 95 17.74 -20.29 5.91
N PHE A 96 17.12 -19.41 5.10
CA PHE A 96 15.96 -19.81 4.29
C PHE A 96 15.97 -19.18 2.88
N GLU A 97 17.09 -19.29 2.18
CA GLU A 97 17.02 -19.64 0.77
C GLU A 97 17.06 -21.18 0.70
N ASP A 98 16.36 -21.77 -0.27
CA ASP A 98 16.17 -23.21 -0.49
C ASP A 98 14.99 -23.87 0.24
N ASN A 99 13.81 -23.74 -0.38
CA ASN A 99 12.94 -24.89 -0.64
C ASN A 99 12.06 -24.59 -1.86
N ASN A 100 12.54 -25.01 -3.04
CA ASN A 100 11.78 -25.36 -4.25
C ASN A 100 10.67 -24.41 -4.71
N ASP A 101 10.99 -23.50 -5.63
CA ASP A 101 10.06 -23.11 -6.68
C ASP A 101 10.84 -22.60 -7.92
N GLU A 102 11.11 -23.50 -8.88
CA GLU A 102 11.55 -23.15 -10.24
C GLU A 102 10.51 -22.27 -11.01
N ASN A 103 9.43 -21.82 -10.35
CA ASN A 103 8.43 -20.88 -10.84
C ASN A 103 8.73 -19.40 -10.49
N ILE A 104 9.83 -19.09 -9.80
CA ILE A 104 10.18 -17.72 -9.40
C ILE A 104 10.57 -16.83 -10.61
N SER A 105 10.84 -17.37 -11.79
CA SER A 105 11.16 -16.57 -12.98
C SER A 105 10.03 -15.64 -13.47
N ASN A 106 8.78 -15.85 -13.03
CA ASN A 106 7.61 -15.05 -13.41
C ASN A 106 7.11 -14.08 -12.34
N ILE A 107 7.71 -14.04 -11.14
CA ILE A 107 7.25 -13.21 -10.01
C ILE A 107 7.87 -11.80 -10.03
N ASP A 108 8.91 -11.55 -10.83
CA ASP A 108 9.73 -10.34 -10.73
C ASP A 108 9.19 -9.07 -11.42
N ARG A 109 8.22 -9.17 -12.33
CA ARG A 109 7.95 -8.04 -13.26
C ARG A 109 7.35 -6.76 -12.62
N PRO A 110 6.34 -6.79 -11.73
CA PRO A 110 5.74 -5.58 -11.16
C PRO A 110 6.43 -5.09 -9.86
N VAL A 111 7.17 -5.95 -9.14
CA VAL A 111 8.11 -5.48 -8.09
C VAL A 111 9.14 -4.55 -8.74
N ASN A 112 9.59 -4.88 -9.95
CA ASN A 112 10.46 -4.02 -10.74
C ASN A 112 9.78 -2.69 -11.10
N GLU A 113 8.51 -2.66 -11.57
CA GLU A 113 7.84 -1.38 -11.91
C GLU A 113 7.73 -0.44 -10.69
N LYS A 114 7.36 -0.96 -9.51
CA LYS A 114 7.29 -0.14 -8.30
C LYS A 114 8.66 0.40 -7.89
N LEU A 115 9.70 -0.44 -7.93
CA LEU A 115 11.07 0.00 -7.63
C LEU A 115 11.55 1.05 -8.63
N MET A 116 11.31 0.84 -9.93
CA MET A 116 11.64 1.81 -10.98
C MET A 116 10.95 3.16 -10.77
N ILE A 117 9.68 3.16 -10.33
CA ILE A 117 8.96 4.39 -10.01
C ILE A 117 9.63 5.09 -8.82
N LEU A 118 9.92 4.35 -7.74
CA LEU A 118 10.56 4.93 -6.56
C LEU A 118 11.95 5.51 -6.88
N ASP A 119 12.76 4.80 -7.67
CA ASP A 119 14.06 5.26 -8.12
C ASP A 119 13.94 6.50 -9.01
N SER A 120 12.93 6.54 -9.88
CA SER A 120 12.63 7.72 -10.69
C SER A 120 12.19 8.91 -9.85
N ILE A 121 11.50 8.66 -8.73
CA ILE A 121 11.09 9.72 -7.81
C ILE A 121 12.32 10.29 -7.10
N THR A 122 13.24 9.46 -6.63
CA THR A 122 14.37 9.92 -5.82
C THR A 122 15.59 10.37 -6.62
N ARG A 123 15.62 10.15 -7.95
CA ARG A 123 16.80 10.37 -8.79
C ARG A 123 17.39 11.78 -8.73
N ASP A 124 16.53 12.78 -8.77
CA ASP A 124 16.93 14.20 -8.87
C ASP A 124 16.69 14.97 -7.57
N MET A 125 16.37 14.28 -6.47
CA MET A 125 16.13 14.91 -5.17
C MET A 125 17.43 15.43 -4.56
N ASN A 126 17.40 16.64 -4.02
CA ASN A 126 18.47 17.13 -3.16
C ASN A 126 18.39 16.50 -1.76
N THR A 127 19.39 16.78 -0.91
CA THR A 127 19.48 16.22 0.44
C THR A 127 18.26 16.54 1.31
N GLU A 128 17.76 17.78 1.26
CA GLU A 128 16.62 18.22 2.07
C GLU A 128 15.33 17.54 1.60
N GLU A 129 15.10 17.50 0.29
CA GLU A 129 13.95 16.82 -0.34
C GLU A 129 13.95 15.33 -0.03
N TYR A 130 15.13 14.68 -0.08
CA TYR A 130 15.24 13.25 0.24
C TYR A 130 14.92 12.97 1.71
N VAL A 131 15.36 13.83 2.63
CA VAL A 131 15.02 13.72 4.07
C VAL A 131 13.51 13.83 4.26
N GLU A 132 12.82 14.74 3.57
CA GLU A 132 11.36 14.84 3.63
C GLU A 132 10.65 13.63 3.01
N TYR A 133 11.15 13.14 1.87
CA TYR A 133 10.62 11.95 1.20
C TYR A 133 10.78 10.68 2.06
N SER A 134 11.89 10.56 2.80
CA SER A 134 12.12 9.42 3.69
C SER A 134 11.05 9.28 4.78
N LYS A 135 10.56 10.40 5.33
CA LYS A 135 9.44 10.43 6.28
C LYS A 135 8.14 9.91 5.64
N SER A 136 7.91 10.30 4.38
CA SER A 136 6.76 9.85 3.59
C SER A 136 6.78 8.33 3.39
N ARG A 137 7.95 7.74 3.15
CA ARG A 137 8.15 6.29 2.99
C ARG A 137 7.83 5.50 4.27
N GLU A 138 8.12 6.05 5.44
CA GLU A 138 7.86 5.42 6.74
C GLU A 138 6.40 5.58 7.23
N THR A 139 5.61 6.41 6.56
CA THR A 139 4.25 6.71 6.97
C THR A 139 3.30 5.54 6.71
N SER A 140 2.41 5.27 7.66
CA SER A 140 1.37 4.26 7.53
C SER A 140 0.14 4.66 8.36
N PHE A 141 -1.01 4.03 8.08
CA PHE A 141 -2.24 4.26 8.85
C PHE A 141 -2.16 3.74 10.30
N THR A 142 -1.25 2.80 10.56
CA THR A 142 -1.13 2.08 11.84
C THR A 142 0.03 2.57 12.70
N ASN A 143 1.01 3.26 12.12
CA ASN A 143 2.18 3.77 12.85
C ASN A 143 1.73 4.72 13.97
N LYS A 144 2.00 4.32 15.24
CA LYS A 144 1.57 5.03 16.47
C LYS A 144 0.06 5.27 16.61
N LYS A 145 -0.78 4.78 15.68
CA LYS A 145 -2.23 5.09 15.58
C LYS A 145 -3.10 3.84 15.34
N VAL A 146 -2.68 2.68 15.85
CA VAL A 146 -3.38 1.38 15.71
C VAL A 146 -4.85 1.47 16.15
N SER A 147 -5.15 2.05 17.31
CA SER A 147 -6.52 2.17 17.82
C SER A 147 -7.40 3.05 16.94
N LYS A 148 -6.87 4.16 16.44
CA LYS A 148 -7.58 5.05 15.50
C LYS A 148 -7.88 4.33 14.17
N PHE A 149 -6.99 3.43 13.73
CA PHE A 149 -7.22 2.67 12.51
C PHE A 149 -8.29 1.59 12.71
N LYS A 150 -8.31 0.95 13.88
CA LYS A 150 -9.38 0.03 14.30
C LYS A 150 -10.75 0.71 14.36
N GLU A 151 -10.79 1.95 14.83
CA GLU A 151 -12.00 2.79 14.82
C GLU A 151 -12.44 3.13 13.39
N LEU A 152 -11.49 3.54 12.52
CA LEU A 152 -11.76 3.84 11.12
C LEU A 152 -12.43 2.66 10.41
N ILE A 153 -11.84 1.47 10.50
CA ILE A 153 -12.41 0.25 9.89
C ILE A 153 -13.66 -0.25 10.64
N GLY A 154 -13.85 0.16 11.90
CA GLY A 154 -14.98 -0.20 12.75
C GLY A 154 -14.89 -1.60 13.34
N VAL A 155 -13.68 -2.09 13.63
CA VAL A 155 -13.44 -3.40 14.25
C VAL A 155 -12.41 -3.24 15.37
N GLN A 156 -12.89 -3.17 16.62
CA GLN A 156 -12.04 -2.90 17.79
C GLN A 156 -11.22 -4.12 18.24
N ASN A 157 -11.81 -5.32 18.16
CA ASN A 157 -11.19 -6.56 18.64
C ASN A 157 -10.37 -7.28 17.56
N LEU A 158 -9.66 -6.53 16.71
CA LEU A 158 -8.73 -7.09 15.72
C LEU A 158 -7.33 -7.25 16.33
N SER A 159 -6.63 -8.34 16.04
CA SER A 159 -5.25 -8.52 16.52
C SER A 159 -4.32 -7.44 15.95
N ASN A 160 -3.25 -7.10 16.67
CA ASN A 160 -2.31 -6.07 16.23
C ASN A 160 -1.63 -6.45 14.89
N ASP A 161 -1.31 -7.73 14.69
CA ASP A 161 -0.72 -8.21 13.44
C ASP A 161 -1.70 -8.11 12.26
N ALA A 162 -2.95 -8.51 12.45
CA ALA A 162 -3.97 -8.34 11.40
C ALA A 162 -4.22 -6.86 11.10
N THR A 163 -4.17 -6.00 12.12
CA THR A 163 -4.29 -4.54 11.96
C THR A 163 -3.13 -3.98 11.14
N GLU A 164 -1.90 -4.42 11.41
CA GLU A 164 -0.71 -4.00 10.67
C GLU A 164 -0.72 -4.47 9.22
N ILE A 165 -1.11 -5.71 8.97
CA ILE A 165 -1.31 -6.25 7.61
C ILE A 165 -2.30 -5.38 6.83
N LEU A 166 -3.45 -5.05 7.42
CA LEU A 166 -4.41 -4.14 6.80
C LEU A 166 -3.84 -2.73 6.58
N GLY A 167 -2.98 -2.25 7.50
CA GLY A 167 -2.27 -0.98 7.33
C GLY A 167 -1.34 -0.97 6.12
N ILE A 168 -0.59 -2.06 5.90
CA ILE A 168 0.29 -2.23 4.74
C ILE A 168 -0.54 -2.28 3.44
N ILE A 169 -1.63 -3.06 3.43
CA ILE A 169 -2.54 -3.16 2.28
C ILE A 169 -3.15 -1.79 1.96
N SER A 170 -3.55 -1.03 2.99
CA SER A 170 -4.15 0.29 2.81
C SER A 170 -3.16 1.29 2.22
N ARG A 171 -1.90 1.25 2.64
CA ARG A 171 -0.84 2.08 2.05
C ARG A 171 -0.59 1.72 0.59
N ASP A 172 -0.52 0.43 0.26
CA ASP A 172 -0.36 -0.01 -1.13
C ASP A 172 -1.56 0.37 -2.00
N LEU A 173 -2.77 0.31 -1.46
CA LEU A 173 -3.97 0.75 -2.17
C LEU A 173 -3.86 2.23 -2.57
N ILE A 174 -3.46 3.10 -1.64
CA ILE A 174 -3.22 4.53 -1.95
C ILE A 174 -2.15 4.68 -3.02
N PHE A 175 -1.04 3.94 -2.92
CA PHE A 175 0.02 3.98 -3.92
C PHE A 175 -0.49 3.65 -5.31
N GLU A 176 -1.19 2.53 -5.47
CA GLU A 176 -1.75 2.11 -6.76
C GLU A 176 -2.77 3.12 -7.30
N ILE A 177 -3.65 3.65 -6.44
CA ILE A 177 -4.61 4.68 -6.85
C ILE A 177 -3.89 5.90 -7.41
N VAL A 178 -2.85 6.39 -6.73
CA VAL A 178 -2.08 7.56 -7.19
C VAL A 178 -1.38 7.27 -8.52
N GLN A 179 -0.75 6.10 -8.67
CA GLN A 179 -0.12 5.71 -9.94
C GLN A 179 -1.12 5.69 -11.10
N TRP A 180 -2.29 5.08 -10.89
CA TRP A 180 -3.34 5.07 -11.90
C TRP A 180 -3.89 6.47 -12.19
N SER A 181 -4.04 7.32 -11.18
CA SER A 181 -4.48 8.71 -11.34
C SER A 181 -3.49 9.53 -12.18
N ILE A 182 -2.17 9.32 -11.96
CA ILE A 182 -1.11 9.94 -12.76
C ILE A 182 -1.14 9.40 -14.21
N LYS A 183 -1.37 8.09 -14.41
CA LYS A 183 -1.54 7.49 -15.74
C LYS A 183 -2.74 8.10 -16.49
N VAL A 184 -3.89 8.22 -15.83
CA VAL A 184 -5.12 8.87 -16.37
C VAL A 184 -4.85 10.32 -16.77
N ARG A 185 -4.18 11.07 -15.89
CA ARG A 185 -3.75 12.44 -16.18
C ARG A 185 -2.87 12.50 -17.42
N ASN A 186 -1.83 11.67 -17.48
CA ASN A 186 -0.91 11.64 -18.62
C ASN A 186 -1.66 11.30 -19.92
N GLU A 187 -2.60 10.36 -19.90
CA GLU A 187 -3.47 10.05 -21.04
C GLU A 187 -4.30 11.26 -21.50
N LYS A 188 -4.89 12.01 -20.55
CA LYS A 188 -5.67 13.23 -20.83
C LYS A 188 -4.83 14.34 -21.49
N TYR A 189 -3.54 14.43 -21.15
CA TYR A 189 -2.64 15.49 -21.62
C TYR A 189 -1.63 15.05 -22.69
N LYS A 190 -1.70 13.80 -23.19
CA LYS A 190 -0.80 13.23 -24.23
C LYS A 190 -0.68 14.07 -25.51
N GLY A 191 -1.61 14.99 -25.78
CA GLY A 191 -1.58 15.89 -26.95
C GLY A 191 -0.88 17.25 -26.77
N LYS A 192 -0.31 17.58 -25.61
CA LYS A 192 0.32 18.89 -25.35
C LYS A 192 1.80 18.75 -24.94
N LYS A 193 2.66 18.57 -25.96
CA LYS A 193 4.13 18.41 -25.90
C LYS A 193 4.63 17.24 -25.05
N ASP A 194 5.38 16.34 -25.68
CA ASP A 194 6.01 15.16 -25.09
C ASP A 194 6.91 15.52 -23.89
N LYS A 195 6.32 15.55 -22.69
CA LYS A 195 7.08 15.45 -21.44
C LYS A 195 7.22 13.96 -21.12
N PRO A 196 8.41 13.49 -20.71
CA PRO A 196 8.59 12.08 -20.39
C PRO A 196 7.63 11.69 -19.25
N PRO A 197 7.06 10.46 -19.29
CA PRO A 197 5.96 10.04 -18.41
C PRO A 197 6.26 10.09 -16.91
N PHE A 198 7.53 10.23 -16.54
CA PHE A 198 8.02 10.17 -15.15
C PHE A 198 8.83 11.40 -14.71
N LYS A 199 8.71 12.55 -15.39
CA LYS A 199 9.33 13.77 -14.85
C LYS A 199 8.49 14.29 -13.68
N LEU A 200 9.06 14.20 -12.48
CA LEU A 200 8.58 14.90 -11.30
C LEU A 200 8.55 16.40 -11.60
N ASP A 201 7.39 17.02 -11.38
CA ASP A 201 7.20 18.44 -11.60
C ASP A 201 6.49 18.99 -10.36
N PHE A 202 7.25 19.59 -9.45
CA PHE A 202 6.73 20.23 -8.23
C PHE A 202 5.78 21.39 -8.57
N ASN A 203 5.83 21.91 -9.81
CA ASN A 203 4.94 22.96 -10.31
C ASN A 203 3.67 22.40 -10.97
N ARG A 204 3.46 21.07 -10.92
CA ARG A 204 2.27 20.45 -11.50
C ARG A 204 1.04 20.72 -10.63
N SER A 205 -0.11 20.90 -11.27
CA SER A 205 -1.35 21.11 -10.53
C SER A 205 -1.71 19.88 -9.67
N PRO A 206 -2.35 20.10 -8.50
CA PRO A 206 -2.91 19.04 -7.67
C PRO A 206 -3.67 17.96 -8.42
N LEU A 207 -3.57 16.69 -8.00
CA LEU A 207 -4.48 15.64 -8.48
C LEU A 207 -5.92 16.03 -8.18
N SER A 208 -6.75 16.07 -9.23
CA SER A 208 -8.16 16.38 -9.09
C SER A 208 -8.94 15.15 -8.60
N LEU A 209 -10.06 15.38 -7.93
CA LEU A 209 -10.93 14.31 -7.46
C LEU A 209 -11.33 13.35 -8.59
N ASN A 210 -11.67 13.88 -9.77
CA ASN A 210 -12.07 13.06 -10.93
C ASN A 210 -10.94 12.13 -11.42
N GLU A 211 -9.68 12.58 -11.39
CA GLU A 211 -8.53 11.72 -11.75
C GLU A 211 -8.35 10.60 -10.72
N ILE A 212 -8.59 10.89 -9.44
CA ILE A 212 -8.50 9.93 -8.34
C ILE A 212 -9.65 8.92 -8.40
N GLU A 213 -10.88 9.36 -8.67
CA GLU A 213 -12.04 8.47 -8.85
C GLU A 213 -11.82 7.48 -10.00
N GLU A 214 -11.32 7.97 -11.14
CA GLU A 214 -10.98 7.09 -12.26
C GLU A 214 -9.80 6.16 -11.92
N GLY A 215 -8.80 6.66 -11.17
CA GLY A 215 -7.72 5.84 -10.64
C GLY A 215 -8.24 4.68 -9.77
N VAL A 216 -9.15 4.98 -8.84
CA VAL A 216 -9.83 3.99 -8.00
C VAL A 216 -10.57 2.96 -8.86
N ARG A 217 -11.34 3.40 -9.86
CA ARG A 217 -12.08 2.50 -10.75
C ARG A 217 -11.14 1.52 -11.46
N ARG A 218 -10.00 2.00 -11.98
CA ARG A 218 -9.00 1.17 -12.67
C ARG A 218 -8.28 0.22 -11.72
N VAL A 219 -7.98 0.63 -10.50
CA VAL A 219 -7.41 -0.26 -9.47
C VAL A 219 -8.36 -1.42 -9.20
N TYR A 220 -9.62 -1.14 -8.85
CA TYR A 220 -10.60 -2.18 -8.52
C TYR A 220 -10.91 -3.11 -9.71
N PHE A 221 -10.84 -2.62 -10.94
CA PHE A 221 -10.98 -3.44 -12.14
C PHE A 221 -9.83 -4.45 -12.29
N ASN A 222 -8.62 -4.07 -11.90
CA ASN A 222 -7.41 -4.90 -12.05
C ASN A 222 -7.02 -5.69 -10.80
N LEU A 223 -7.83 -5.66 -9.73
CA LEU A 223 -7.50 -6.40 -8.51
C LEU A 223 -7.49 -7.92 -8.78
N PRO A 224 -6.40 -8.62 -8.40
CA PRO A 224 -6.28 -10.07 -8.62
C PRO A 224 -7.17 -10.89 -7.65
N TYR A 225 -7.73 -10.25 -6.62
CA TYR A 225 -8.64 -10.84 -5.65
C TYR A 225 -10.02 -10.18 -5.70
N ARG A 226 -11.05 -10.95 -5.34
CA ARG A 226 -12.43 -10.46 -5.24
C ARG A 226 -12.81 -10.33 -3.76
N ILE A 227 -13.37 -9.19 -3.41
CA ILE A 227 -13.79 -8.82 -2.05
C ILE A 227 -15.19 -8.24 -2.03
#